data_AF-A0A959Z4R1-F1
#
_entry.id   AF-A0A959Z4R1-F1
#
_cell.length_a   1.000
_cell.length_b   1.000
_cell.length_c   1.000
_cell.angle_alpha   90.00
_cell.angle_beta   90.00
_cell.angle_gamma   90.00
#
_symmetry.space_group_name_H-M   'P 1'
#
loop_
_entity.id
_entity.type
_entity.pdbx_description
1 polymer ?
#
loop_
_entity_poly.entity_id
_entity_poly.type
_entity_poly.pdbx_seq_one_letter_code
_entity_poly.pdbx_strand_id
1 'polypeptide(L)'
;LDDMDLERERGITIKSKAIQMDYSLNGRKYVLNLIDTPGHVDFSYEVSRSIAACEGALLIVDATQGIQAQTISNLYLALEHDLEIIPVLNKMDLPSANPEEVKDQIVDLLGCRPEEILSASGKTGLGVDQVLEAVVERIPAPKGDPEAPLQALIFDSVFNPFRGIIAYFRVMNGTI
;
A
#
# COMPACT_ATOMS: atom_id res chain seq x y z
N LEU A 1 4.85 0.41 12.93
CA LEU A 1 4.83 -0.60 11.86
C LEU A 1 6.11 -1.44 11.87
N ASP A 2 7.26 -0.98 12.38
CA ASP A 2 8.46 -1.83 12.50
C ASP A 2 8.59 -2.48 13.89
N ASP A 3 8.49 -3.81 13.96
CA ASP A 3 8.56 -4.55 15.24
C ASP A 3 9.82 -5.41 15.37
N MET A 4 10.48 -5.78 14.28
CA MET A 4 11.72 -6.55 14.37
C MET A 4 12.90 -5.63 14.71
N ASP A 5 13.76 -6.08 15.62
CA ASP A 5 15.00 -5.36 15.95
C ASP A 5 15.86 -5.09 14.71
N LEU A 6 15.85 -6.02 13.75
CA LEU A 6 16.55 -5.89 12.48
C LEU A 6 15.92 -4.86 11.53
N GLU A 7 14.58 -4.70 11.55
CA GLU A 7 13.87 -3.65 10.79
C GLU A 7 14.22 -2.27 11.35
N ARG A 8 14.24 -2.15 12.68
CA ARG A 8 14.62 -0.90 13.38
C ARG A 8 16.08 -0.55 13.18
N GLU A 9 16.97 -1.55 13.15
CA GLU A 9 18.41 -1.35 12.93
C GLU A 9 18.73 -0.90 11.50
N ARG A 10 17.97 -1.40 10.51
CA ARG A 10 18.20 -1.08 9.09
C ARG A 10 17.29 0.02 8.53
N GLY A 11 16.24 0.40 9.24
CA GLY A 11 15.26 1.41 8.79
C GLY A 11 14.47 0.98 7.55
N ILE A 12 14.27 -0.34 7.35
CA ILE A 12 13.52 -0.91 6.22
C ILE A 12 12.48 -1.92 6.73
N THR A 13 11.31 -1.94 6.10
CA THR A 13 10.31 -3.00 6.29
C THR A 13 10.84 -4.29 5.67
N ILE A 14 10.96 -5.35 6.47
CA ILE A 14 11.48 -6.67 6.03
C ILE A 14 10.33 -7.64 5.79
N LYS A 15 9.24 -7.55 6.56
CA LYS A 15 8.04 -8.39 6.38
C LYS A 15 6.80 -7.58 6.13
N SER A 16 5.91 -8.12 5.29
CA SER A 16 4.61 -7.49 5.06
C SER A 16 3.76 -7.51 6.34
N LYS A 17 3.10 -6.41 6.67
CA LYS A 17 2.16 -6.34 7.81
C LYS A 17 0.75 -6.05 7.33
N ALA A 18 -0.17 -6.93 7.68
CA ALA A 18 -1.59 -6.75 7.44
C ALA A 18 -2.24 -6.08 8.66
N ILE A 19 -2.85 -4.91 8.45
CA ILE A 19 -3.59 -4.15 9.46
C ILE A 19 -5.02 -3.93 8.96
N GLN A 20 -5.99 -4.12 9.85
CA GLN A 20 -7.38 -3.76 9.59
C GLN A 20 -7.75 -2.53 10.42
N MET A 21 -8.42 -1.56 9.81
CA MET A 21 -8.90 -0.36 10.48
C MET A 21 -10.34 -0.01 10.08
N ASP A 22 -11.11 0.43 11.06
CA ASP A 22 -12.42 1.04 10.82
C ASP A 22 -12.22 2.50 10.41
N TYR A 23 -12.86 2.90 9.32
CA TYR A 23 -12.84 4.27 8.81
C TYR A 23 -14.28 4.75 8.54
N SER A 24 -14.58 6.01 8.86
CA SER A 24 -15.91 6.57 8.64
C SER A 24 -15.80 7.81 7.76
N LEU A 25 -16.50 7.79 6.62
CA LEU A 25 -16.53 8.89 5.66
C LEU A 25 -17.99 9.17 5.29
N ASN A 26 -18.42 10.43 5.38
CA ASN A 26 -19.79 10.86 5.03
C ASN A 26 -20.90 10.04 5.71
N GLY A 27 -20.68 9.61 6.96
CA GLY A 27 -21.62 8.81 7.74
C GLY A 27 -21.66 7.32 7.38
N ARG A 28 -20.89 6.87 6.39
CA ARG A 28 -20.73 5.45 6.03
C ARG A 28 -19.46 4.88 6.66
N LYS A 29 -19.57 3.66 7.19
CA LYS A 29 -18.43 2.91 7.74
C LYS A 29 -17.78 2.05 6.66
N TYR A 30 -16.46 2.01 6.69
CA TYR A 30 -15.58 1.26 5.82
C TYR A 30 -14.60 0.48 6.67
N VAL A 31 -14.20 -0.69 6.18
CA VAL A 31 -13.09 -1.46 6.76
C VAL A 31 -11.96 -1.42 5.75
N LEU A 32 -10.86 -0.79 6.12
CA LEU A 32 -9.66 -0.73 5.28
C LEU A 32 -8.70 -1.81 5.74
N ASN A 33 -8.27 -2.66 4.80
CA ASN A 33 -7.20 -3.63 5.02
C ASN A 33 -5.95 -3.09 4.34
N LEU A 34 -4.91 -2.82 5.13
CA LEU A 34 -3.65 -2.27 4.66
C LEU A 34 -2.61 -3.37 4.72
N ILE A 35 -1.86 -3.53 3.63
CA ILE A 35 -0.68 -4.39 3.59
C ILE A 35 0.52 -3.47 3.36
N ASP A 36 1.36 -3.33 4.39
CA ASP A 36 2.66 -2.69 4.23
C ASP A 36 3.60 -3.67 3.55
N THR A 37 4.23 -3.30 2.43
CA THR A 37 5.09 -4.18 1.63
C THR A 37 6.56 -3.77 1.75
N PRO A 38 7.52 -4.72 1.78
CA PRO A 38 8.94 -4.39 1.71
C PRO A 38 9.31 -3.58 0.46
N GLY A 39 10.14 -2.54 0.60
CA GLY A 39 10.59 -1.71 -0.52
C GLY A 39 11.83 -2.24 -1.26
N HIS A 40 12.43 -3.33 -0.79
CA HIS A 40 13.69 -3.84 -1.32
C HIS A 40 13.47 -4.96 -2.35
N VAL A 41 14.26 -4.95 -3.43
CA VAL A 41 14.15 -5.89 -4.56
C VAL A 41 14.28 -7.37 -4.18
N ASP A 42 15.06 -7.65 -3.13
CA ASP A 42 15.27 -9.00 -2.58
C ASP A 42 13.98 -9.65 -2.04
N PHE A 43 12.93 -8.86 -1.80
CA PHE A 43 11.63 -9.33 -1.31
C PHE A 43 10.52 -9.25 -2.37
N SER A 44 10.88 -9.15 -3.65
CA SER A 44 9.95 -9.09 -4.79
C SER A 44 8.85 -10.17 -4.76
N TYR A 45 9.17 -11.38 -4.29
CA TYR A 45 8.17 -12.45 -4.14
C TYR A 45 7.11 -12.16 -3.07
N GLU A 46 7.51 -11.59 -1.92
CA GLU A 46 6.55 -11.17 -0.88
C GLU A 46 5.70 -10.01 -1.36
N VAL A 47 6.32 -9.04 -2.04
CA VAL A 47 5.62 -7.88 -2.63
C VAL A 47 4.55 -8.33 -3.63
N SER A 48 4.89 -9.25 -4.55
CA SER A 48 3.93 -9.75 -5.55
C SER A 48 2.72 -10.44 -4.92
N ARG A 49 2.93 -11.28 -3.88
CA ARG A 49 1.79 -11.93 -3.19
C ARG A 49 0.91 -10.95 -2.44
N SER A 50 1.50 -9.94 -1.80
CA SER A 50 0.77 -8.87 -1.13
C SER A 50 -0.04 -8.03 -2.12
N ILE A 51 0.55 -7.67 -3.26
CA ILE A 51 -0.11 -6.96 -4.36
C ILE A 51 -1.31 -7.77 -4.89
N ALA A 52 -1.14 -9.08 -5.11
CA ALA A 52 -2.21 -9.96 -5.58
C ALA A 52 -3.41 -10.06 -4.62
N ALA A 53 -3.26 -9.63 -3.36
CA ALA A 53 -4.32 -9.59 -2.37
C ALA A 53 -5.03 -8.23 -2.29
N CYS A 54 -4.66 -7.23 -3.10
CA CYS A 54 -5.21 -5.87 -3.03
C CYS A 54 -6.07 -5.51 -4.25
N GLU A 55 -6.84 -4.43 -4.12
CA GLU A 55 -7.57 -3.77 -5.23
C GLU A 55 -6.85 -2.51 -5.72
N GLY A 56 -5.95 -1.96 -4.92
CA GLY A 56 -5.21 -0.75 -5.24
C GLY A 56 -3.94 -0.63 -4.39
N ALA A 57 -3.08 0.30 -4.79
CA ALA A 57 -1.81 0.56 -4.14
C ALA A 57 -1.56 2.07 -4.01
N LEU A 58 -0.95 2.47 -2.89
CA LEU A 58 -0.45 3.82 -2.70
C LEU A 58 0.99 3.89 -3.23
N LEU A 59 1.20 4.65 -4.31
CA LEU A 59 2.55 4.90 -4.82
C LEU A 59 3.16 6.07 -4.07
N ILE A 60 3.89 5.77 -3.00
CA ILE A 60 4.52 6.79 -2.15
C ILE A 60 5.87 7.20 -2.76
N VAL A 61 6.00 8.46 -3.14
CA VAL A 61 7.24 9.05 -3.69
C VAL A 61 7.75 10.13 -2.74
N ASP A 62 9.05 10.13 -2.45
CA ASP A 62 9.68 11.12 -1.58
C ASP A 62 9.87 12.44 -2.34
N ALA A 63 9.24 13.53 -1.85
CA ALA A 63 9.35 14.85 -2.46
C ALA A 63 10.76 15.44 -2.48
N THR A 64 11.69 14.89 -1.70
CA THR A 64 13.09 15.34 -1.62
C THR A 64 14.04 14.53 -2.50
N GLN A 65 13.64 13.31 -2.90
CA GLN A 65 14.50 12.39 -3.66
C GLN A 65 13.96 12.06 -5.05
N GLY A 66 12.66 12.24 -5.28
CA GLY A 66 12.01 11.86 -6.52
C GLY A 66 11.87 10.35 -6.70
N ILE A 67 11.64 9.94 -7.94
CA ILE A 67 11.42 8.54 -8.29
C ILE A 67 12.76 7.76 -8.30
N GLN A 68 12.76 6.59 -7.66
CA GLN A 68 13.89 5.68 -7.62
C GLN A 68 13.60 4.40 -8.40
N ALA A 69 14.64 3.62 -8.71
CA ALA A 69 14.50 2.35 -9.43
C ALA A 69 13.52 1.37 -8.72
N GLN A 70 13.52 1.35 -7.39
CA GLN A 70 12.60 0.52 -6.60
C GLN A 70 11.15 0.95 -6.74
N THR A 71 10.88 2.26 -6.79
CA THR A 71 9.54 2.83 -7.07
C THR A 71 9.01 2.32 -8.41
N ILE A 72 9.86 2.32 -9.43
CA ILE A 72 9.52 1.87 -10.79
C ILE A 72 9.21 0.36 -10.79
N SER A 73 10.07 -0.46 -10.19
CA SER A 73 9.86 -1.92 -10.14
C SER A 73 8.54 -2.29 -9.44
N ASN A 74 8.24 -1.67 -8.30
CA ASN A 74 7.00 -1.94 -7.56
C ASN A 74 5.76 -1.42 -8.28
N LEU A 75 5.87 -0.28 -8.98
CA LEU A 75 4.78 0.22 -9.82
C LEU A 75 4.43 -0.77 -10.93
N TYR A 76 5.42 -1.28 -11.67
CA TYR A 76 5.16 -2.24 -12.74
C TYR A 76 4.49 -3.51 -12.20
N LEU A 77 4.92 -4.03 -11.04
CA LEU A 77 4.24 -5.15 -10.38
C LEU A 77 2.77 -4.81 -10.06
N ALA A 78 2.48 -3.63 -9.56
CA ALA A 78 1.10 -3.24 -9.25
C ALA A 78 0.23 -3.11 -10.52
N LEU A 79 0.80 -2.59 -11.62
CA LEU A 79 0.13 -2.49 -12.92
C LEU A 79 -0.12 -3.86 -13.57
N GLU A 80 0.82 -4.79 -13.47
CA GLU A 80 0.66 -6.18 -13.95
C GLU A 80 -0.50 -6.92 -13.25
N HIS A 81 -0.87 -6.47 -12.06
CA HIS A 81 -1.97 -7.00 -11.26
C HIS A 81 -3.26 -6.16 -11.35
N ASP A 82 -3.34 -5.22 -12.31
CA ASP A 82 -4.51 -4.35 -12.53
C ASP A 82 -4.93 -3.55 -11.28
N LEU A 83 -3.99 -3.20 -10.40
CA LEU A 83 -4.28 -2.41 -9.21
C LEU A 83 -4.54 -0.94 -9.55
N GLU A 84 -5.53 -0.34 -8.88
CA GLU A 84 -5.72 1.11 -8.91
C GLU A 84 -4.57 1.81 -8.17
N ILE A 85 -3.87 2.72 -8.85
CA ILE A 85 -2.70 3.42 -8.28
C ILE A 85 -3.08 4.82 -7.82
N ILE A 86 -2.87 5.10 -6.53
CA ILE A 86 -3.00 6.46 -5.99
C ILE A 86 -1.60 7.02 -5.74
N PRO A 87 -1.12 7.99 -6.55
CA PRO A 87 0.16 8.61 -6.32
C PRO A 87 0.12 9.54 -5.11
N VAL A 88 1.07 9.37 -4.20
CA VAL A 88 1.24 10.18 -2.99
C VAL A 88 2.64 10.73 -2.92
N LEU A 89 2.75 12.06 -2.97
CA LEU A 89 3.98 12.80 -2.76
C LEU A 89 4.19 13.05 -1.26
N ASN A 90 5.14 12.36 -0.66
CA ASN A 90 5.38 12.35 0.78
C ASN A 90 6.57 13.23 1.19
N LYS A 91 6.71 13.48 2.51
CA LYS A 91 7.73 14.35 3.14
C LYS A 91 7.60 15.84 2.78
N MET A 92 6.38 16.29 2.55
CA MET A 92 6.06 17.70 2.28
C MET A 92 6.35 18.66 3.45
N ASP A 93 6.69 18.12 4.63
CA ASP A 93 7.15 18.91 5.78
C ASP A 93 8.60 19.38 5.67
N LEU A 94 9.39 18.80 4.76
CA LEU A 94 10.81 19.12 4.62
C LEU A 94 11.02 20.34 3.72
N PRO A 95 11.89 21.30 4.11
CA PRO A 95 12.18 22.47 3.29
C PRO A 95 12.92 22.14 2.00
N SER A 96 13.53 20.96 1.92
CA SER A 96 14.19 20.44 0.72
C SER A 96 13.24 19.72 -0.24
N ALA A 97 11.93 19.69 0.04
CA ALA A 97 10.94 19.11 -0.86
C ALA A 97 10.87 19.93 -2.15
N ASN A 98 10.85 19.24 -3.29
CA ASN A 98 10.75 19.82 -4.62
C ASN A 98 9.49 19.30 -5.34
N PRO A 99 8.29 19.75 -4.91
CA PRO A 99 7.05 19.12 -5.31
C PRO A 99 6.73 19.27 -6.79
N GLU A 100 7.10 20.38 -7.41
CA GLU A 100 6.81 20.61 -8.83
C GLU A 100 7.59 19.62 -9.70
N GLU A 101 8.91 19.53 -9.52
CA GLU A 101 9.75 18.60 -10.30
C GLU A 101 9.35 17.14 -10.07
N VAL A 102 9.09 16.75 -8.83
CA VAL A 102 8.73 15.35 -8.53
C VAL A 102 7.33 15.00 -9.04
N LYS A 103 6.38 15.96 -9.05
CA LYS A 103 5.07 15.74 -9.68
C LYS A 103 5.21 15.51 -11.17
N ASP A 104 6.03 16.29 -11.86
CA ASP A 104 6.27 16.10 -13.30
C ASP A 104 6.82 14.69 -13.58
N GLN A 105 7.77 14.21 -12.77
CA GLN A 105 8.27 12.83 -12.88
C GLN A 105 7.16 11.78 -12.71
N ILE A 106 6.24 11.97 -11.75
CA ILE A 106 5.13 11.04 -11.49
C ILE A 106 4.13 11.07 -12.65
N VAL A 107 3.83 12.26 -13.20
CA VAL A 107 2.98 12.43 -14.37
C VAL A 107 3.58 11.73 -15.59
N ASP A 108 4.88 11.90 -15.84
CA ASP A 108 5.57 11.23 -16.93
C ASP A 108 5.58 9.70 -16.78
N LEU A 109 5.68 9.21 -15.54
CA LEU A 109 5.70 7.78 -15.24
C LEU A 109 4.32 7.13 -15.33
N LEU A 110 3.27 7.76 -14.80
CA LEU A 110 1.92 7.19 -14.69
C LEU A 110 0.98 7.64 -15.82
N GLY A 111 1.27 8.73 -16.51
CA GLY A 111 0.33 9.39 -17.42
C GLY A 111 -0.90 9.99 -16.73
N CYS A 112 -0.84 10.19 -15.41
CA CYS A 112 -1.94 10.78 -14.62
C CYS A 112 -1.91 12.31 -14.69
N ARG A 113 -2.99 12.97 -14.24
CA ARG A 113 -2.98 14.44 -14.15
C ARG A 113 -2.28 14.91 -12.86
N PRO A 114 -1.58 16.06 -12.87
CA PRO A 114 -0.91 16.59 -11.68
C PRO A 114 -1.82 16.73 -10.45
N GLU A 115 -3.11 17.02 -10.66
CA GLU A 115 -4.09 17.20 -9.58
C GLU A 115 -4.49 15.88 -8.90
N GLU A 116 -4.18 14.73 -9.51
CA GLU A 116 -4.46 13.41 -8.95
C GLU A 116 -3.41 13.01 -7.90
N ILE A 117 -2.25 13.68 -7.89
CA ILE A 117 -1.13 13.43 -6.98
C ILE A 117 -1.39 14.11 -5.64
N LEU A 118 -1.58 13.29 -4.61
CA LEU A 118 -1.88 13.76 -3.25
C LEU A 118 -0.59 14.16 -2.54
N SER A 119 -0.59 15.30 -1.88
CA SER A 119 0.55 15.77 -1.08
C SER A 119 0.36 15.40 0.38
N ALA A 120 1.34 14.73 0.98
CA ALA A 120 1.25 14.27 2.35
C ALA A 120 2.57 14.38 3.13
N SER A 121 2.48 14.26 4.45
CA SER A 121 3.62 13.97 5.32
C SER A 121 3.23 12.91 6.34
N GLY A 122 3.82 11.73 6.20
CA GLY A 122 3.69 10.67 7.20
C GLY A 122 4.27 11.04 8.57
N LYS A 123 5.09 12.11 8.66
CA LYS A 123 5.68 12.57 9.93
C LYS A 123 4.76 13.51 10.70
N THR A 124 4.11 14.44 10.00
CA THR A 124 3.25 15.45 10.65
C THR A 124 1.77 15.09 10.59
N GLY A 125 1.40 14.14 9.72
CA GLY A 125 0.00 13.78 9.45
C GLY A 125 -0.66 14.67 8.38
N LEU A 126 0.05 15.63 7.81
CA LEU A 126 -0.47 16.48 6.72
C LEU A 126 -0.97 15.60 5.57
N GLY A 127 -2.19 15.85 5.10
CA GLY A 127 -2.79 15.22 3.91
C GLY A 127 -3.13 13.74 4.04
N VAL A 128 -2.91 13.12 5.21
CA VAL A 128 -3.25 11.70 5.44
C VAL A 128 -4.77 11.47 5.36
N ASP A 129 -5.56 12.44 5.82
CA ASP A 129 -7.02 12.46 5.68
C ASP A 129 -7.46 12.38 4.21
N GLN A 130 -6.84 13.18 3.34
CA GLN A 130 -7.14 13.20 1.91
C GLN A 130 -6.70 11.90 1.22
N VAL A 131 -5.59 11.30 1.66
CA VAL A 131 -5.16 9.98 1.18
C VAL A 131 -6.18 8.90 1.54
N LEU A 132 -6.67 8.88 2.79
CA LEU A 132 -7.67 7.91 3.22
C LEU A 132 -9.02 8.10 2.51
N GLU A 133 -9.42 9.35 2.27
CA GLU A 133 -10.61 9.66 1.47
C GLU A 133 -10.45 9.15 0.02
N ALA A 134 -9.31 9.43 -0.62
CA ALA A 134 -9.04 8.95 -1.97
C ALA A 134 -8.98 7.42 -2.06
N VAL A 135 -8.48 6.73 -1.03
CA VAL A 135 -8.53 5.26 -0.95
C VAL A 135 -9.97 4.77 -1.02
N VAL A 136 -10.89 5.40 -0.30
CA VAL A 136 -12.31 5.01 -0.31
C VAL A 136 -13.00 5.35 -1.63
N GLU A 137 -12.65 6.49 -2.25
CA GLU A 137 -13.31 6.98 -3.45
C GLU A 137 -12.80 6.35 -4.75
N ARG A 138 -11.51 6.03 -4.82
CA ARG A 138 -10.84 5.62 -6.07
C ARG A 138 -10.60 4.11 -6.14
N ILE A 139 -10.22 3.47 -5.02
CA ILE A 139 -9.94 2.04 -5.02
C ILE A 139 -11.27 1.27 -5.10
N PRO A 140 -11.45 0.36 -6.07
CA PRO A 140 -12.67 -0.42 -6.17
C PRO A 140 -12.84 -1.33 -4.94
N ALA A 141 -14.08 -1.61 -4.56
CA ALA A 141 -14.35 -2.61 -3.53
C ALA A 141 -13.96 -4.02 -4.02
N PRO A 142 -13.47 -4.91 -3.13
CA PRO A 142 -13.19 -6.29 -3.48
C PRO A 142 -14.46 -6.98 -4.00
N LYS A 143 -14.29 -7.80 -5.03
CA LYS A 143 -15.38 -8.59 -5.64
C LYS A 143 -15.29 -10.05 -5.19
N GLY A 144 -16.46 -10.65 -4.98
CA GLY A 144 -16.58 -12.05 -4.55
C GLY A 144 -18.04 -12.42 -4.29
N ASP A 145 -18.31 -13.72 -4.21
CA ASP A 145 -19.60 -14.29 -3.85
C ASP A 145 -19.51 -14.96 -2.46
N PRO A 146 -20.18 -14.43 -1.42
CA PRO A 146 -20.20 -15.04 -0.08
C PRO A 146 -20.83 -16.43 -0.02
N GLU A 147 -21.67 -16.79 -0.99
CA GLU A 147 -22.38 -18.08 -1.07
C GLU A 147 -21.62 -19.13 -1.89
N ALA A 148 -20.60 -18.73 -2.64
CA ALA A 148 -19.74 -19.65 -3.37
C ALA A 148 -18.82 -20.47 -2.43
N PRO A 149 -18.22 -21.58 -2.89
CA PRO A 149 -17.25 -22.31 -2.10
C PRO A 149 -16.09 -21.42 -1.63
N LEU A 150 -15.64 -21.65 -0.39
CA LEU A 150 -14.54 -20.88 0.22
C LEU A 150 -13.29 -20.91 -0.68
N GLN A 151 -12.85 -19.74 -1.09
CA GLN A 151 -11.59 -19.52 -1.77
C GLN A 151 -10.83 -18.42 -1.04
N ALA A 152 -9.64 -18.76 -0.55
CA ALA A 152 -8.79 -17.83 0.16
C ALA A 152 -7.37 -17.84 -0.41
N LEU A 153 -6.81 -16.65 -0.64
CA LEU A 153 -5.44 -16.45 -1.07
C LEU A 153 -4.56 -16.23 0.15
N ILE A 154 -3.65 -17.16 0.44
CA ILE A 154 -2.62 -16.98 1.47
C ILE A 154 -1.51 -16.12 0.87
N PHE A 155 -1.27 -14.95 1.47
CA PHE A 155 -0.23 -14.03 1.01
C PHE A 155 0.99 -13.99 1.96
N ASP A 156 0.79 -14.31 3.25
CA ASP A 156 1.88 -14.41 4.23
C ASP A 156 1.62 -15.50 5.30
N SER A 157 2.67 -15.92 6.00
CA SER A 157 2.58 -16.82 7.15
C SER A 157 3.71 -16.61 8.15
N VAL A 158 3.40 -16.78 9.44
CA VAL A 158 4.36 -16.64 10.54
C VAL A 158 4.25 -17.83 11.48
N PHE A 159 5.40 -18.35 11.92
CA PHE A 159 5.43 -19.38 12.95
C PHE A 159 5.32 -18.76 14.34
N ASN A 160 4.32 -19.20 15.10
CA ASN A 160 4.15 -18.87 16.51
C ASN A 160 4.49 -20.10 17.37
N PRO A 161 5.39 -20.00 18.37
CA PRO A 161 5.81 -21.14 19.19
C PRO A 161 4.68 -21.85 19.95
N PHE A 162 3.59 -21.15 20.25
CA PHE A 162 2.45 -21.69 21.01
C PHE A 162 1.27 -22.08 20.13
N ARG A 163 1.07 -21.37 19.01
CA ARG A 163 -0.10 -21.51 18.12
C ARG A 163 0.20 -22.22 16.80
N GLY A 164 1.46 -22.54 16.53
CA GLY A 164 1.88 -23.12 15.25
C GLY A 164 1.93 -22.09 14.13
N ILE A 165 1.68 -22.52 12.90
CA ILE A 165 1.70 -21.64 11.72
C ILE A 165 0.42 -20.79 11.70
N ILE A 166 0.59 -19.47 11.70
CA ILE A 166 -0.48 -18.50 11.48
C ILE A 166 -0.38 -18.04 10.03
N ALA A 167 -1.44 -18.27 9.24
CA ALA A 167 -1.53 -17.82 7.86
C ALA A 167 -2.35 -16.53 7.77
N TYR A 168 -1.84 -15.56 7.02
CA TYR A 168 -2.57 -14.37 6.62
C TYR A 168 -3.13 -14.60 5.23
N PHE A 169 -4.44 -14.41 5.09
CA PHE A 169 -5.13 -14.69 3.85
C PHE A 169 -6.19 -13.65 3.56
N ARG A 170 -6.50 -13.51 2.27
CA ARG A 170 -7.64 -12.77 1.77
C ARG A 170 -8.73 -13.76 1.34
N VAL A 171 -9.96 -13.53 1.79
CA VAL A 171 -11.12 -14.26 1.27
C VAL A 171 -11.52 -13.66 -0.08
N MET A 172 -11.56 -14.50 -1.11
CA MET A 172 -11.98 -14.14 -2.47
C MET A 172 -13.44 -14.52 -2.70
N ASN A 173 -13.86 -15.70 -2.22
CA ASN A 173 -15.22 -16.21 -2.30
C ASN A 173 -15.54 -17.02 -1.05
N GLY A 174 -16.82 -17.18 -0.75
CA GLY A 174 -17.32 -17.91 0.41
C GLY A 174 -17.13 -17.16 1.73
N THR A 175 -17.34 -17.89 2.82
CA THR A 175 -17.29 -17.37 4.19
C THR A 175 -16.58 -18.37 5.10
N ILE A 176 -15.86 -17.89 6.13
CA ILE A 176 -15.15 -18.68 7.15
C ILE A 176 -15.51 -18.22 8.57
#